data_AF-A0A2A9PJJ6-F1
#
_entry.id   AF-A0A2A9PJJ6-F1
#
_cell.length_a   1.000
_cell.length_b   1.000
_cell.length_c   1.000
_cell.angle_alpha   90.00
_cell.angle_beta   90.00
_cell.angle_gamma   90.00
#
_symmetry.space_group_name_H-M   'P 1'
#
loop_
_entity.id
_entity.type
_entity.pdbx_description
1 polymer ?
#
loop_
_entity_poly.entity_id
_entity_poly.type
_entity_poly.pdbx_seq_one_letter_code
_entity_poly.pdbx_strand_id
1 'polypeptide(L)'
;MDRIDRRINAVQQRILDIKEVSRPTIVDEYRDRIVDIKNCIQEVVRCTEEMEQCVEEWSRDSHEYAKYCRDFIQRQNQKEQRMAAAAERASLEAARKQFWTLPDFLEAHHHLVYSRLPDEEMMLMEISLPPGYHVGPRSTLCPRKLKPWPDFLQQQRQLLGSVLSASSAGQLCLDDNALLNKQGDLMSIYPYTHDAGNKDVIEQLFIPVRSILNRLGYDDALGSKLNLGCEIIFPSAHMLDIKRDKDCIAVAMEHQRRGWPDSDQDSAQENRGQIYLYCFRGEMDEVSDEEITNAIVVAGVCDIQLPHKLSAPMLRAGLRRPLEMRQDVHGEIVIEQDQSPAPGATEAEAQFRQRAERLTLAALAPSYQFMLANGLAYGMVTTVDHFCFLFVDWKEPGTLYYHLAEPRTEAMMHGAHCSAVAQLLSFCLQVYRGSEQTHDREERIEAVGGALKWDVDFETELNALPMILRWPPLGAPDWNSSDGYADVDRTPVIPDGEGEEEEEES
;
A
#
# COMPACT_ATOMS: atom_id res chain seq x y z
N MET A 1 -60.97 -42.90 5.14
CA MET A 1 -60.99 -44.07 4.22
C MET A 1 -61.37 -45.35 4.97
N ASP A 2 -60.51 -45.84 5.86
CA ASP A 2 -60.61 -47.19 6.44
C ASP A 2 -61.92 -47.53 7.21
N ARG A 3 -62.56 -46.53 7.83
CA ARG A 3 -63.84 -46.69 8.55
C ARG A 3 -65.06 -46.58 7.63
N ILE A 4 -64.91 -45.91 6.49
CA ILE A 4 -65.95 -45.73 5.45
C ILE A 4 -65.95 -46.95 4.53
N ASP A 5 -64.79 -47.44 4.11
CA ASP A 5 -64.65 -48.67 3.31
C ASP A 5 -65.22 -49.89 4.03
N ARG A 6 -65.00 -49.99 5.34
CA ARG A 6 -65.62 -51.03 6.18
C ARG A 6 -67.15 -50.95 6.19
N ARG A 7 -67.74 -49.74 6.19
CA ARG A 7 -69.21 -49.56 6.16
C ARG A 7 -69.78 -49.82 4.77
N ILE A 8 -69.08 -49.44 3.70
CA ILE A 8 -69.48 -49.71 2.31
C ILE A 8 -69.43 -51.21 2.04
N ASN A 9 -68.35 -51.90 2.44
CA ASN A 9 -68.23 -53.35 2.31
C ASN A 9 -69.30 -54.09 3.13
N ALA A 10 -69.63 -53.62 4.34
CA ALA A 10 -70.71 -54.19 5.13
C ALA A 10 -72.10 -54.02 4.50
N VAL A 11 -72.34 -52.90 3.79
CA VAL A 11 -73.59 -52.67 3.04
C VAL A 11 -73.63 -53.52 1.76
N GLN A 12 -72.52 -53.63 1.03
CA GLN A 12 -72.42 -54.51 -0.14
C GLN A 12 -72.67 -55.97 0.22
N GLN A 13 -72.14 -56.42 1.36
CA GLN A 13 -72.36 -57.78 1.84
C GLN A 13 -73.82 -58.03 2.22
N ARG A 14 -74.46 -57.07 2.89
CA ARG A 14 -75.91 -57.13 3.16
C ARG A 14 -76.76 -57.16 1.89
N ILE A 15 -76.34 -56.50 0.82
CA ILE A 15 -77.04 -56.52 -0.48
C ILE A 15 -76.85 -57.86 -1.20
N LEU A 16 -75.67 -58.49 -1.08
CA LEU A 16 -75.43 -59.85 -1.56
C LEU A 16 -76.32 -60.87 -0.84
N ASP A 17 -76.52 -60.71 0.47
CA ASP A 17 -77.41 -61.57 1.26
C ASP A 17 -78.91 -61.40 0.88
N ILE A 18 -79.31 -60.23 0.36
CA ILE A 18 -80.70 -59.97 -0.11
C ILE A 18 -81.00 -60.64 -1.46
N LYS A 19 -79.99 -61.11 -2.21
CA LYS A 19 -80.17 -61.75 -3.54
C LYS A 19 -81.00 -63.04 -3.50
N GLU A 20 -81.18 -63.69 -2.35
CA GLU A 20 -81.94 -64.94 -2.28
C GLU A 20 -83.47 -64.74 -2.29
N VAL A 21 -84.01 -63.51 -2.13
CA VAL A 21 -85.46 -63.31 -1.89
C VAL A 21 -86.12 -62.17 -2.71
N SER A 22 -85.47 -61.47 -3.65
CA SER A 22 -86.13 -60.33 -4.34
C SER A 22 -85.76 -60.07 -5.81
N ARG A 23 -86.69 -59.41 -6.53
CA ARG A 23 -86.64 -59.11 -7.98
C ARG A 23 -85.38 -58.32 -8.38
N PRO A 24 -84.72 -58.67 -9.51
CA PRO A 24 -83.38 -58.19 -9.87
C PRO A 24 -83.26 -56.66 -10.05
N THR A 25 -84.33 -55.98 -10.43
CA THR A 25 -84.30 -54.55 -10.83
C THR A 25 -83.99 -53.56 -9.69
N ILE A 26 -84.38 -53.85 -8.46
CA ILE A 26 -84.19 -52.94 -7.32
C ILE A 26 -82.76 -53.02 -6.78
N VAL A 27 -82.16 -54.22 -6.82
CA VAL A 27 -80.81 -54.47 -6.30
C VAL A 27 -79.75 -53.80 -7.16
N ASP A 28 -79.95 -53.76 -8.48
CA ASP A 28 -79.03 -53.09 -9.41
C ASP A 28 -79.11 -51.56 -9.26
N GLU A 29 -80.29 -50.99 -9.01
CA GLU A 29 -80.46 -49.55 -8.72
C GLU A 29 -79.74 -49.11 -7.42
N TYR A 30 -79.77 -49.94 -6.36
CA TYR A 30 -78.98 -49.67 -5.16
C TYR A 30 -77.47 -49.84 -5.39
N ARG A 31 -77.05 -50.74 -6.27
CA ARG A 31 -75.64 -50.90 -6.64
C ARG A 31 -75.14 -49.66 -7.36
N ASP A 32 -75.88 -49.17 -8.35
CA ASP A 32 -75.52 -47.98 -9.12
C ASP A 32 -75.44 -46.75 -8.20
N ARG A 33 -76.38 -46.57 -7.26
CA ARG A 33 -76.31 -45.48 -6.27
C ARG A 33 -75.11 -45.61 -5.33
N ILE A 34 -74.69 -46.82 -4.96
CA ILE A 34 -73.47 -47.03 -4.15
C ILE A 34 -72.22 -46.69 -4.96
N VAL A 35 -72.19 -47.03 -6.26
CA VAL A 35 -71.10 -46.65 -7.16
C VAL A 35 -71.05 -45.13 -7.32
N ASP A 36 -72.19 -44.46 -7.50
CA ASP A 36 -72.27 -43.00 -7.59
C ASP A 36 -71.83 -42.32 -6.29
N ILE A 37 -72.25 -42.84 -5.14
CA ILE A 37 -71.81 -42.34 -3.82
C ILE A 37 -70.30 -42.55 -3.66
N LYS A 38 -69.76 -43.69 -4.09
CA LYS A 38 -68.33 -43.98 -4.01
C LYS A 38 -67.54 -43.02 -4.90
N ASN A 39 -67.99 -42.75 -6.12
CA ASN A 39 -67.39 -41.78 -7.03
C ASN A 39 -67.46 -40.37 -6.44
N CYS A 40 -68.60 -39.97 -5.86
CA CYS A 40 -68.74 -38.68 -5.15
C CYS A 40 -67.78 -38.56 -3.97
N ILE A 41 -67.61 -39.62 -3.16
CA ILE A 41 -66.67 -39.62 -2.04
C ILE A 41 -65.23 -39.51 -2.54
N GLN A 42 -64.87 -40.22 -3.62
CA GLN A 42 -63.55 -40.13 -4.23
C GLN A 42 -63.26 -38.73 -4.78
N GLU A 43 -64.24 -38.10 -5.43
CA GLU A 43 -64.10 -36.71 -5.91
C GLU A 43 -63.96 -35.71 -4.75
N VAL A 44 -64.71 -35.89 -3.66
CA VAL A 44 -64.55 -35.04 -2.47
C VAL A 44 -63.17 -35.22 -1.84
N VAL A 45 -62.66 -36.46 -1.74
CA VAL A 45 -61.30 -36.72 -1.24
C VAL A 45 -60.25 -36.06 -2.13
N ARG A 46 -60.38 -36.20 -3.45
CA ARG A 46 -59.49 -35.54 -4.43
C ARG A 46 -59.51 -34.03 -4.27
N CYS A 47 -60.68 -33.41 -4.17
CA CYS A 47 -60.80 -31.96 -3.95
C CYS A 47 -60.19 -31.53 -2.60
N THR A 48 -60.32 -32.33 -1.54
CA THR A 48 -59.68 -31.99 -0.26
C THR A 48 -58.15 -32.09 -0.32
N GLU A 49 -57.60 -33.09 -1.01
CA GLU A 49 -56.15 -33.22 -1.21
C GLU A 49 -55.59 -32.07 -2.06
N GLU A 50 -56.28 -31.67 -3.12
CA GLU A 50 -55.93 -30.50 -3.95
C GLU A 50 -55.98 -29.19 -3.14
N MET A 51 -56.98 -29.04 -2.25
CA MET A 51 -57.08 -27.87 -1.36
C MET A 51 -55.95 -27.85 -0.31
N GLU A 52 -55.58 -29.00 0.26
CA GLU A 52 -54.46 -29.12 1.20
C GLU A 52 -53.13 -28.73 0.52
N GLN A 53 -52.89 -29.22 -0.71
CA GLN A 53 -51.71 -28.83 -1.50
C GLN A 53 -51.68 -27.33 -1.79
N CYS A 54 -52.80 -26.72 -2.21
CA CYS A 54 -52.87 -25.27 -2.44
C CYS A 54 -52.57 -24.45 -1.16
N VAL A 55 -53.00 -24.93 0.01
CA VAL A 55 -52.73 -24.26 1.29
C VAL A 55 -51.26 -24.39 1.68
N GLU A 56 -50.63 -25.55 1.44
CA GLU A 56 -49.21 -25.76 1.68
C GLU A 56 -48.32 -24.89 0.76
N GLU A 57 -48.65 -24.82 -0.53
CA GLU A 57 -47.96 -23.95 -1.50
C GLU A 57 -48.09 -22.48 -1.10
N TRP A 58 -49.31 -22.03 -0.78
CA TRP A 58 -49.54 -20.65 -0.33
C TRP A 58 -48.80 -20.32 0.97
N SER A 59 -48.76 -21.26 1.92
CA SER A 59 -47.99 -21.11 3.15
C SER A 59 -46.50 -20.99 2.86
N ARG A 60 -45.96 -21.83 1.97
CA ARG A 60 -44.55 -21.78 1.55
C ARG A 60 -44.20 -20.45 0.90
N ASP A 61 -45.00 -19.99 -0.06
CA ASP A 61 -44.81 -18.70 -0.73
C ASP A 61 -44.87 -17.53 0.26
N SER A 62 -45.80 -17.58 1.22
CA SER A 62 -45.88 -16.57 2.29
C SER A 62 -44.65 -16.56 3.19
N HIS A 63 -44.06 -17.72 3.50
CA HIS A 63 -42.82 -17.81 4.29
C HIS A 63 -41.61 -17.31 3.49
N GLU A 64 -41.50 -17.65 2.21
CA GLU A 64 -40.45 -17.16 1.31
C GLU A 64 -40.53 -15.63 1.14
N TYR A 65 -41.74 -15.09 0.95
CA TYR A 65 -41.97 -13.65 0.87
C TYR A 65 -41.64 -12.92 2.20
N ALA A 66 -42.03 -13.49 3.34
CA ALA A 66 -41.70 -12.93 4.65
C ALA A 66 -40.18 -12.99 4.94
N LYS A 67 -39.48 -14.02 4.45
CA LYS A 67 -38.02 -14.09 4.51
C LYS A 67 -37.40 -13.00 3.61
N TYR A 68 -37.87 -12.86 2.38
CA TYR A 68 -37.42 -11.81 1.47
C TYR A 68 -37.59 -10.40 2.06
N CYS A 69 -38.74 -10.11 2.66
CA CYS A 69 -38.98 -8.82 3.33
C CYS A 69 -38.02 -8.58 4.50
N ARG A 70 -37.75 -9.59 5.32
CA ARG A 70 -36.78 -9.49 6.43
C ARG A 70 -35.37 -9.23 5.92
N ASP A 71 -34.92 -9.98 4.93
CA ASP A 71 -33.59 -9.82 4.33
C ASP A 71 -33.45 -8.43 3.67
N PHE A 72 -34.50 -7.94 3.02
CA PHE A 72 -34.53 -6.59 2.44
C PHE A 72 -34.40 -5.50 3.50
N ILE A 73 -35.20 -5.57 4.58
CA ILE A 73 -35.13 -4.62 5.70
C ILE A 73 -33.77 -4.69 6.39
N GLN A 74 -33.22 -5.89 6.59
CA GLN A 74 -31.89 -6.06 7.18
C GLN A 74 -30.80 -5.41 6.32
N ARG A 75 -30.84 -5.58 5.00
CA ARG A 75 -29.88 -4.94 4.08
C ARG A 75 -30.01 -3.42 4.09
N GLN A 76 -31.23 -2.88 4.15
CA GLN A 76 -31.45 -1.43 4.26
C GLN A 76 -30.90 -0.88 5.58
N ASN A 77 -31.22 -1.52 6.71
CA ASN A 77 -30.69 -1.12 8.01
C ASN A 77 -29.16 -1.20 8.06
N GLN A 78 -28.55 -2.22 7.46
CA GLN A 78 -27.09 -2.33 7.37
C GLN A 78 -26.49 -1.23 6.50
N LYS A 79 -27.11 -0.87 5.38
CA LYS A 79 -26.67 0.26 4.55
C LYS A 79 -26.79 1.58 5.30
N GLU A 80 -27.90 1.82 5.99
CA GLU A 80 -28.13 3.02 6.78
C GLU A 80 -27.13 3.14 7.94
N GLN A 81 -26.88 2.05 8.68
CA GLN A 81 -25.85 2.01 9.72
C GLN A 81 -24.46 2.30 9.17
N ARG A 82 -24.12 1.77 7.99
CA ARG A 82 -22.85 2.06 7.32
C ARG A 82 -22.74 3.52 6.90
N MET A 83 -23.79 4.10 6.33
CA MET A 83 -23.80 5.51 5.96
C MET A 83 -23.71 6.42 7.19
N ALA A 84 -24.43 6.10 8.27
CA ALA A 84 -24.36 6.85 9.52
C ALA A 84 -22.95 6.79 10.13
N ALA A 85 -22.34 5.60 10.20
CA ALA A 85 -20.97 5.45 10.70
C ALA A 85 -19.94 6.16 9.81
N ALA A 86 -20.12 6.16 8.48
CA ALA A 86 -19.27 6.90 7.56
C ALA A 86 -19.42 8.41 7.73
N ALA A 87 -20.65 8.91 7.87
CA ALA A 87 -20.93 10.33 8.12
C ALA A 87 -20.36 10.80 9.48
N GLU A 88 -20.48 9.98 10.53
CA GLU A 88 -19.89 10.27 11.84
C GLU A 88 -18.35 10.34 11.76
N ARG A 89 -17.72 9.39 11.06
CA ARG A 89 -16.26 9.41 10.82
C ARG A 89 -15.85 10.67 10.05
N ALA A 90 -16.53 11.01 8.96
CA ALA A 90 -16.26 12.21 8.18
C ALA A 90 -16.43 13.48 9.03
N SER A 91 -17.42 13.53 9.93
CA SER A 91 -17.60 14.65 10.86
C SER A 91 -16.46 14.76 11.87
N LEU A 92 -16.00 13.63 12.43
CA LEU A 92 -14.87 13.60 13.36
C LEU A 92 -13.55 13.97 12.69
N GLU A 93 -13.35 13.55 11.44
CA GLU A 93 -12.21 13.93 10.61
C GLU A 93 -12.24 15.43 10.30
N ALA A 94 -13.38 15.97 9.86
CA ALA A 94 -13.54 17.39 9.57
C ALA A 94 -13.32 18.28 10.80
N ALA A 95 -13.73 17.84 11.99
CA ALA A 95 -13.51 18.57 13.24
C ALA A 95 -12.03 18.67 13.66
N ARG A 96 -11.15 17.86 13.07
CA ARG A 96 -9.70 17.82 13.34
C ARG A 96 -8.87 18.48 12.24
N LYS A 97 -9.50 19.30 11.39
CA LYS A 97 -8.83 20.04 10.34
C LYS A 97 -8.73 21.53 10.68
N GLN A 98 -7.64 22.13 10.24
CA GLN A 98 -7.39 23.56 10.32
C GLN A 98 -6.88 24.06 8.97
N PHE A 99 -7.09 25.34 8.68
CA PHE A 99 -6.52 26.01 7.53
C PHE A 99 -5.07 26.42 7.81
N TRP A 100 -4.17 26.03 6.90
CA TRP A 100 -2.74 26.27 6.98
C TRP A 100 -2.23 26.92 5.69
N THR A 101 -1.22 27.79 5.78
CA THR A 101 -0.34 27.98 4.62
C THR A 101 0.57 26.74 4.51
N LEU A 102 0.99 26.38 3.31
CA LEU A 102 1.86 25.22 3.15
C LEU A 102 3.19 25.35 3.93
N PRO A 103 3.91 26.49 3.89
CA PRO A 103 5.10 26.69 4.72
C PRO A 103 4.85 26.48 6.21
N ASP A 104 3.79 27.09 6.76
CA ASP A 104 3.48 27.00 8.19
C ASP A 104 3.14 25.56 8.59
N PHE A 105 2.45 24.81 7.71
CA PHE A 105 2.16 23.40 7.96
C PHE A 105 3.42 22.54 7.96
N LEU A 106 4.33 22.75 7.00
CA LEU A 106 5.60 22.00 6.94
C LEU A 106 6.44 22.26 8.19
N GLU A 107 6.47 23.51 8.66
CA GLU A 107 7.15 23.89 9.89
C GLU A 107 6.48 23.25 11.12
N ALA A 108 5.16 23.36 11.25
CA ALA A 108 4.42 22.75 12.35
C ALA A 108 4.56 21.23 12.38
N HIS A 109 4.46 20.55 11.25
CA HIS A 109 4.66 19.10 11.16
C HIS A 109 6.10 18.72 11.53
N HIS A 110 7.10 19.48 11.08
CA HIS A 110 8.49 19.23 11.47
C HIS A 110 8.66 19.30 12.99
N HIS A 111 8.14 20.34 13.65
CA HIS A 111 8.32 20.56 15.09
C HIS A 111 7.41 19.73 16.00
N LEU A 112 6.19 19.41 15.57
CA LEU A 112 5.22 18.68 16.39
C LEU A 112 5.29 17.17 16.16
N VAL A 113 5.70 16.74 14.97
CA VAL A 113 5.68 15.31 14.56
C VAL A 113 7.09 14.79 14.37
N TYR A 114 7.81 15.29 13.36
CA TYR A 114 9.06 14.68 12.92
C TYR A 114 10.18 14.80 13.96
N SER A 115 10.33 15.97 14.59
CA SER A 115 11.37 16.20 15.59
C SER A 115 11.16 15.41 16.89
N ARG A 116 10.01 14.75 17.07
CA ARG A 116 9.76 13.86 18.22
C ARG A 116 10.35 12.47 18.04
N LEU A 117 10.79 12.10 16.83
CA LEU A 117 11.57 10.89 16.62
C LEU A 117 12.77 10.90 17.58
N PRO A 118 13.02 9.81 18.33
CA PRO A 118 14.15 9.74 19.26
C PRO A 118 15.49 9.96 18.55
N ASP A 119 16.48 10.41 19.31
CA ASP A 119 17.84 10.52 18.80
C ASP A 119 18.39 9.12 18.45
N GLU A 120 19.27 9.07 17.45
CA GLU A 120 19.81 7.80 16.95
C GLU A 120 20.42 6.94 18.05
N GLU A 121 21.19 7.53 18.96
CA GLU A 121 21.79 6.81 20.10
C GLU A 121 20.74 6.08 20.95
N MET A 122 19.58 6.70 21.18
CA MET A 122 18.48 6.06 21.90
C MET A 122 17.89 4.90 21.10
N MET A 123 17.63 5.11 19.80
CA MET A 123 17.08 4.09 18.90
C MET A 123 17.95 2.82 18.82
N LEU A 124 19.22 2.92 19.22
CA LEU A 124 20.22 1.86 19.16
C LEU A 124 20.46 1.14 20.49
N MET A 125 20.16 1.76 21.65
CA MET A 125 20.53 1.21 22.96
C MET A 125 19.65 0.07 23.49
N GLU A 126 18.47 -0.18 22.93
CA GLU A 126 17.51 -1.14 23.51
C GLU A 126 17.20 -2.40 22.67
N ILE A 127 17.85 -2.60 21.52
CA ILE A 127 17.47 -3.69 20.61
C ILE A 127 18.41 -4.89 20.76
N SER A 128 18.08 -5.75 21.73
CA SER A 128 18.53 -7.15 21.68
C SER A 128 17.70 -7.85 20.61
N LEU A 129 18.33 -8.24 19.49
CA LEU A 129 17.70 -9.07 18.46
C LEU A 129 17.11 -10.32 19.13
N PRO A 130 15.79 -10.59 18.99
CA PRO A 130 15.20 -11.79 19.57
C PRO A 130 15.90 -13.05 19.04
N PRO A 131 16.23 -14.04 19.88
CA PRO A 131 16.77 -15.31 19.41
C PRO A 131 15.73 -16.00 18.52
N GLY A 132 16.04 -16.14 17.23
CA GLY A 132 15.15 -16.77 16.23
C GLY A 132 14.56 -15.82 15.18
N TYR A 133 15.00 -14.56 15.09
CA TYR A 133 14.59 -13.65 14.00
C TYR A 133 15.05 -14.20 12.64
N HIS A 134 14.11 -14.36 11.71
CA HIS A 134 14.27 -15.05 10.43
C HIS A 134 14.60 -14.09 9.29
N VAL A 135 15.61 -14.47 8.50
CA VAL A 135 16.01 -14.07 7.13
C VAL A 135 15.26 -12.84 6.56
N GLY A 136 15.98 -11.73 6.39
CA GLY A 136 15.46 -10.54 5.72
C GLY A 136 15.18 -10.78 4.23
N PRO A 137 14.64 -9.79 3.50
CA PRO A 137 14.39 -9.94 2.08
C PRO A 137 15.72 -10.25 1.35
N ARG A 138 15.78 -11.43 0.74
CA ARG A 138 16.96 -11.89 0.02
C ARG A 138 16.99 -11.22 -1.36
N SER A 139 18.09 -10.56 -1.70
CA SER A 139 18.31 -10.12 -3.07
C SER A 139 19.12 -11.16 -3.82
N THR A 140 18.83 -11.28 -5.11
CA THR A 140 19.64 -12.03 -6.08
C THR A 140 20.34 -11.11 -7.06
N LEU A 141 20.05 -9.80 -7.04
CA LEU A 141 20.56 -8.82 -7.98
C LEU A 141 21.21 -7.64 -7.29
N CYS A 142 22.31 -7.17 -7.87
CA CYS A 142 23.09 -6.03 -7.43
C CYS A 142 23.34 -5.11 -8.63
N PRO A 143 23.27 -3.77 -8.46
CA PRO A 143 23.67 -2.85 -9.52
C PRO A 143 25.16 -3.01 -9.85
N ARG A 144 25.55 -2.60 -11.06
CA ARG A 144 26.98 -2.52 -11.45
C ARG A 144 27.63 -1.25 -10.93
N LYS A 145 26.85 -0.18 -10.85
CA LYS A 145 27.32 1.13 -10.38
C LYS A 145 26.31 1.68 -9.38
N LEU A 146 26.81 2.24 -8.28
CA LEU A 146 26.02 3.01 -7.32
C LEU A 146 26.56 4.45 -7.34
N LYS A 147 25.76 5.42 -7.78
CA LYS A 147 26.22 6.80 -8.00
C LYS A 147 25.32 7.83 -7.30
N PRO A 148 25.88 8.96 -6.82
CA PRO A 148 25.04 10.07 -6.40
C PRO A 148 24.13 10.51 -7.53
N TRP A 149 22.88 10.84 -7.20
CA TRP A 149 21.89 11.37 -8.12
C TRP A 149 22.21 12.85 -8.39
N PRO A 150 22.73 13.20 -9.58
CA PRO A 150 23.41 14.48 -9.79
C PRO A 150 22.48 15.70 -9.75
N ASP A 151 21.24 15.58 -10.22
CA ASP A 151 20.28 16.67 -10.36
C ASP A 151 19.13 16.59 -9.34
N PHE A 152 19.18 15.66 -8.38
CA PHE A 152 18.13 15.45 -7.39
C PHE A 152 17.76 16.73 -6.64
N LEU A 153 18.76 17.48 -6.13
CA LEU A 153 18.50 18.70 -5.37
C LEU A 153 17.87 19.80 -6.22
N GLN A 154 18.28 19.92 -7.48
CA GLN A 154 17.71 20.88 -8.41
C GLN A 154 16.25 20.53 -8.71
N GLN A 155 15.96 19.25 -8.98
CA GLN A 155 14.61 18.76 -9.23
C GLN A 155 13.71 18.95 -8.00
N GLN A 156 14.20 18.63 -6.80
CA GLN A 156 13.50 18.87 -5.53
C GLN A 156 13.13 20.35 -5.37
N ARG A 157 14.08 21.26 -5.58
CA ARG A 157 13.86 22.71 -5.46
C ARG A 157 12.80 23.22 -6.44
N GLN A 158 12.82 22.74 -7.68
CA GLN A 158 11.86 23.11 -8.72
C GLN A 158 10.46 22.56 -8.43
N LEU A 159 10.37 21.29 -8.04
CA LEU A 159 9.10 20.65 -7.70
C LEU A 159 8.47 21.30 -6.47
N LEU A 160 9.22 21.45 -5.38
CA LEU A 160 8.72 22.10 -4.18
C LEU A 160 8.34 23.55 -4.44
N GLY A 161 9.16 24.28 -5.20
CA GLY A 161 8.86 25.66 -5.57
C GLY A 161 7.58 25.80 -6.40
N SER A 162 7.31 24.85 -7.30
CA SER A 162 6.05 24.79 -8.06
C SER A 162 4.85 24.57 -7.13
N VAL A 163 4.96 23.67 -6.14
CA VAL A 163 3.92 23.41 -5.13
C VAL A 163 3.68 24.64 -4.24
N LEU A 164 4.75 25.28 -3.78
CA LEU A 164 4.67 26.51 -2.98
C LEU A 164 4.04 27.64 -3.78
N SER A 165 4.40 27.80 -5.05
CA SER A 165 3.80 28.79 -5.94
C SER A 165 2.32 28.51 -6.17
N ALA A 166 1.92 27.25 -6.37
CA ALA A 166 0.53 26.86 -6.51
C ALA A 166 -0.27 27.15 -5.22
N SER A 167 0.29 26.83 -4.06
CA SER A 167 -0.39 27.05 -2.76
C SER A 167 -0.32 28.50 -2.26
N SER A 168 0.46 29.38 -2.89
CA SER A 168 0.71 30.75 -2.40
C SER A 168 -0.54 31.62 -2.20
N ALA A 169 -1.61 31.35 -2.94
CA ALA A 169 -2.87 32.10 -2.87
C ALA A 169 -3.92 31.50 -1.91
N GLY A 170 -3.70 30.29 -1.38
CA GLY A 170 -4.75 29.51 -0.71
C GLY A 170 -4.31 28.83 0.57
N GLN A 171 -5.20 28.77 1.56
CA GLN A 171 -5.00 27.94 2.74
C GLN A 171 -5.43 26.51 2.47
N LEU A 172 -4.61 25.54 2.86
CA LEU A 172 -4.89 24.12 2.79
C LEU A 172 -5.58 23.67 4.07
N CYS A 173 -6.67 22.93 3.93
CA CYS A 173 -7.38 22.32 5.06
C CYS A 173 -6.68 21.00 5.43
N LEU A 174 -5.79 21.05 6.42
CA LEU A 174 -4.92 19.94 6.84
C LEU A 174 -5.12 19.62 8.32
N ASP A 175 -4.43 18.60 8.82
CA ASP A 175 -4.53 18.15 10.22
C ASP A 175 -4.24 19.32 11.20
N ASP A 176 -5.06 19.42 12.25
CA ASP A 176 -4.89 20.43 13.28
C ASP A 176 -3.72 20.11 14.23
N ASN A 177 -3.33 21.09 15.05
CA ASN A 177 -2.26 20.91 16.02
C ASN A 177 -2.51 19.73 16.98
N ALA A 178 -3.76 19.45 17.36
CA ALA A 178 -4.07 18.37 18.29
C ALA A 178 -3.80 16.99 17.67
N LEU A 179 -4.09 16.82 16.39
CA LEU A 179 -3.79 15.62 15.63
C LEU A 179 -2.30 15.49 15.35
N LEU A 180 -1.63 16.58 14.93
CA LEU A 180 -0.15 16.60 14.78
C LEU A 180 0.54 16.18 16.08
N ASN A 181 0.09 16.68 17.24
CA ASN A 181 0.65 16.25 18.53
C ASN A 181 0.50 14.74 18.77
N LYS A 182 -0.64 14.15 18.44
CA LYS A 182 -0.87 12.69 18.57
C LYS A 182 0.01 11.89 17.61
N GLN A 183 0.19 12.38 16.39
CA GLN A 183 1.11 11.77 15.42
C GLN A 183 2.54 11.82 15.97
N GLY A 184 2.94 12.94 16.55
CA GLY A 184 4.24 13.08 17.22
C GLY A 184 4.44 12.15 18.41
N ASP A 185 3.39 11.89 19.20
CA ASP A 185 3.46 10.89 20.28
C ASP A 185 3.74 9.48 19.73
N LEU A 186 3.15 9.12 18.57
CA LEU A 186 3.47 7.87 17.87
C LEU A 186 4.90 7.85 17.33
N MET A 187 5.41 8.97 16.81
CA MET A 187 6.81 9.07 16.36
C MET A 187 7.79 8.88 17.52
N SER A 188 7.46 9.37 18.72
CA SER A 188 8.37 9.32 19.88
C SER A 188 8.66 7.92 20.42
N ILE A 189 7.84 6.92 20.06
CA ILE A 189 8.01 5.54 20.48
C ILE A 189 8.69 4.66 19.41
N TYR A 190 9.05 5.22 18.26
CA TYR A 190 9.85 4.54 17.24
C TYR A 190 11.31 4.37 17.70
N PRO A 191 12.01 3.25 17.40
CA PRO A 191 11.56 2.04 16.70
C PRO A 191 11.05 0.94 17.64
N TYR A 192 10.66 1.29 18.87
CA TYR A 192 10.34 0.31 19.93
C TYR A 192 8.99 -0.38 19.76
N THR A 193 8.28 -0.10 18.67
CA THR A 193 7.07 -0.81 18.26
C THR A 193 7.41 -2.11 17.52
N HIS A 194 6.56 -3.14 17.63
CA HIS A 194 6.67 -4.35 16.78
C HIS A 194 6.66 -4.00 15.28
N ASP A 195 7.11 -4.89 14.40
CA ASP A 195 7.26 -4.66 12.94
C ASP A 195 6.04 -4.02 12.26
N ALA A 196 4.82 -4.29 12.72
CA ALA A 196 3.61 -3.62 12.25
C ALA A 196 3.57 -2.13 12.61
N GLY A 197 3.94 -1.74 13.83
CA GLY A 197 3.95 -0.34 14.28
C GLY A 197 5.02 0.50 13.58
N ASN A 198 6.11 -0.11 13.10
CA ASN A 198 7.12 0.62 12.32
C ASN A 198 6.57 1.06 10.95
N LYS A 199 5.60 0.34 10.39
CA LYS A 199 4.88 0.75 9.16
C LYS A 199 3.91 1.90 9.45
N ASP A 200 3.25 1.88 10.60
CA ASP A 200 2.33 2.96 11.02
C ASP A 200 3.08 4.30 11.20
N VAL A 201 4.35 4.26 11.61
CA VAL A 201 5.21 5.44 11.80
C VAL A 201 5.54 6.13 10.46
N ILE A 202 6.03 5.38 9.46
CA ILE A 202 6.31 5.97 8.14
C ILE A 202 5.03 6.51 7.48
N GLU A 203 3.89 5.90 7.79
CA GLU A 203 2.60 6.35 7.28
C GLU A 203 2.26 7.76 7.78
N GLN A 204 2.62 8.11 9.03
CA GLN A 204 2.43 9.47 9.54
C GLN A 204 3.16 10.52 8.70
N LEU A 205 4.20 10.14 7.95
CA LEU A 205 4.91 11.04 7.03
C LEU A 205 4.24 11.13 5.66
N PHE A 206 3.55 10.07 5.21
CA PHE A 206 2.88 10.05 3.91
C PHE A 206 1.43 10.56 3.95
N ILE A 207 0.72 10.46 5.08
CA ILE A 207 -0.62 11.05 5.28
C ILE A 207 -0.66 12.55 4.92
N PRO A 208 0.24 13.41 5.42
CA PRO A 208 0.26 14.82 5.05
C PRO A 208 0.62 15.03 3.58
N VAL A 209 1.56 14.25 3.03
CA VAL A 209 1.93 14.29 1.60
C VAL A 209 0.71 14.02 0.73
N ARG A 210 -0.04 12.95 1.02
CA ARG A 210 -1.30 12.62 0.34
C ARG A 210 -2.31 13.75 0.46
N SER A 211 -2.51 14.27 1.67
CA SER A 211 -3.49 15.32 1.92
C SER A 211 -3.18 16.59 1.13
N ILE A 212 -1.91 16.98 1.03
CA ILE A 212 -1.45 18.12 0.23
C ILE A 212 -1.68 17.85 -1.27
N LEU A 213 -1.23 16.70 -1.78
CA LEU A 213 -1.32 16.38 -3.21
C LEU A 213 -2.75 16.23 -3.70
N ASN A 214 -3.61 15.53 -2.93
CA ASN A 214 -5.02 15.41 -3.24
C ASN A 214 -5.68 16.79 -3.29
N ARG A 215 -5.36 17.68 -2.34
CA ARG A 215 -5.95 19.02 -2.32
C ARG A 215 -5.52 19.85 -3.52
N LEU A 216 -4.26 19.72 -3.95
CA LEU A 216 -3.75 20.38 -5.16
C LEU A 216 -4.37 19.79 -6.44
N GLY A 217 -4.68 18.50 -6.46
CA GLY A 217 -5.33 17.83 -7.60
C GLY A 217 -6.82 18.16 -7.76
N TYR A 218 -7.56 18.39 -6.67
CA TYR A 218 -8.98 18.78 -6.73
C TYR A 218 -9.21 20.26 -7.05
N ASP A 219 -8.20 21.10 -6.92
CA ASP A 219 -8.29 22.51 -7.29
C ASP A 219 -7.86 22.65 -8.75
N ASP A 220 -8.82 22.70 -9.67
CA ASP A 220 -8.58 22.73 -11.12
C ASP A 220 -7.56 23.81 -11.54
N ALA A 221 -7.51 24.93 -10.83
CA ALA A 221 -6.56 26.02 -11.09
C ALA A 221 -5.12 25.70 -10.62
N LEU A 222 -4.97 24.86 -9.59
CA LEU A 222 -3.67 24.43 -9.04
C LEU A 222 -3.17 23.14 -9.69
N GLY A 223 -4.07 22.19 -9.93
CA GLY A 223 -3.79 20.91 -10.57
C GLY A 223 -3.32 21.10 -12.01
N SER A 224 -3.95 22.01 -12.77
CA SER A 224 -3.52 22.37 -14.13
C SER A 224 -2.10 22.94 -14.17
N LYS A 225 -1.71 23.80 -13.23
CA LYS A 225 -0.33 24.36 -13.15
C LYS A 225 0.73 23.29 -12.87
N LEU A 226 0.36 22.25 -12.12
CA LEU A 226 1.27 21.17 -11.76
C LEU A 226 1.23 19.98 -12.73
N ASN A 227 0.33 20.03 -13.72
CA ASN A 227 -0.05 18.91 -14.60
C ASN A 227 -0.45 17.65 -13.80
N LEU A 228 -1.16 17.85 -12.69
CA LEU A 228 -1.71 16.76 -11.89
C LEU A 228 -3.05 16.37 -12.48
N GLY A 229 -3.05 15.40 -13.41
CA GLY A 229 -4.25 14.91 -14.09
C GLY A 229 -5.07 13.89 -13.29
N CYS A 230 -4.66 13.55 -12.06
CA CYS A 230 -5.30 12.49 -11.27
C CYS A 230 -4.87 12.50 -9.78
N GLU A 231 -5.68 11.84 -8.93
CA GLU A 231 -5.40 11.63 -7.51
C GLU A 231 -4.19 10.70 -7.31
N ILE A 232 -3.23 11.09 -6.46
CA ILE A 232 -2.08 10.25 -6.15
C ILE A 232 -2.30 9.54 -4.82
N ILE A 233 -2.39 8.21 -4.87
CA ILE A 233 -2.71 7.39 -3.69
C ILE A 233 -1.41 6.83 -3.10
N PHE A 234 -1.01 7.37 -1.95
CA PHE A 234 0.21 7.00 -1.22
C PHE A 234 -0.05 5.84 -0.20
N PRO A 235 0.99 5.37 0.51
CA PRO A 235 1.43 3.98 0.70
C PRO A 235 0.40 2.91 1.07
N SER A 236 0.70 1.68 0.63
CA SER A 236 -0.15 0.46 0.68
C SER A 236 -0.64 -0.03 2.04
N ALA A 237 -0.25 0.55 3.18
CA ALA A 237 -0.69 0.06 4.49
C ALA A 237 -2.22 0.04 4.61
N HIS A 238 -2.92 0.93 3.87
CA HIS A 238 -4.38 1.03 3.83
C HIS A 238 -5.05 0.60 2.52
N MET A 239 -4.33 0.08 1.52
CA MET A 239 -5.00 -0.57 0.38
C MET A 239 -5.73 -1.86 0.81
N LEU A 240 -5.46 -2.37 2.01
CA LEU A 240 -6.23 -3.45 2.66
C LEU A 240 -7.67 -3.03 3.04
N ASP A 241 -7.98 -1.74 3.16
CA ASP A 241 -9.34 -1.27 3.48
C ASP A 241 -10.21 -0.99 2.26
N ILE A 242 -9.63 -0.91 1.04
CA ILE A 242 -10.41 -0.82 -0.20
C ILE A 242 -11.09 -2.18 -0.50
N LYS A 243 -10.55 -3.29 0.04
CA LYS A 243 -11.14 -4.64 -0.10
C LYS A 243 -10.95 -5.46 1.17
N ARG A 244 -11.86 -5.34 2.15
CA ARG A 244 -12.19 -6.48 3.01
C ARG A 244 -12.90 -7.56 2.19
N ASP A 245 -12.20 -8.16 1.23
CA ASP A 245 -12.39 -9.52 0.73
C ASP A 245 -11.54 -9.72 -0.54
N LYS A 246 -10.57 -10.63 -0.40
CA LYS A 246 -9.80 -11.32 -1.44
C LYS A 246 -8.78 -10.48 -2.20
N ASP A 247 -7.54 -10.95 -2.04
CA ASP A 247 -6.34 -10.58 -2.74
C ASP A 247 -5.79 -9.21 -2.34
N CYS A 248 -4.69 -9.25 -1.57
CA CYS A 248 -3.65 -8.24 -1.65
C CYS A 248 -3.54 -7.87 -3.13
N ILE A 249 -3.80 -6.61 -3.49
CA ILE A 249 -3.71 -6.13 -4.87
C ILE A 249 -2.43 -6.73 -5.43
N ALA A 250 -2.59 -7.67 -6.35
CA ALA A 250 -1.47 -8.45 -6.82
C ALA A 250 -0.52 -7.45 -7.48
N VAL A 251 0.61 -7.19 -6.82
CA VAL A 251 1.65 -6.22 -7.22
C VAL A 251 2.20 -6.49 -8.64
N ALA A 252 1.79 -7.59 -9.26
CA ALA A 252 1.77 -7.75 -10.69
C ALA A 252 0.60 -8.68 -11.02
N MET A 253 -0.21 -8.33 -12.01
CA MET A 253 -1.17 -9.27 -12.59
C MET A 253 -0.41 -10.54 -13.03
N GLU A 254 -1.04 -11.72 -12.97
CA GLU A 254 -0.39 -13.02 -13.25
C GLU A 254 0.34 -13.09 -14.62
N HIS A 255 -0.10 -12.27 -15.58
CA HIS A 255 0.54 -12.12 -16.88
C HIS A 255 1.81 -11.23 -16.88
N GLN A 256 1.94 -10.28 -15.96
CA GLN A 256 3.15 -9.48 -15.75
C GLN A 256 4.25 -10.23 -14.97
N ARG A 257 3.90 -11.32 -14.28
CA ARG A 257 4.82 -12.23 -13.55
C ARG A 257 5.60 -13.18 -14.46
N ARG A 258 5.14 -13.38 -15.71
CA ARG A 258 5.83 -14.26 -16.66
C ARG A 258 6.99 -13.47 -17.26
N GLY A 259 8.21 -13.71 -16.80
CA GLY A 259 9.41 -13.00 -17.24
C GLY A 259 10.62 -13.20 -16.32
N TRP A 260 10.39 -13.69 -15.11
CA TRP A 260 11.44 -13.99 -14.14
C TRP A 260 12.05 -15.38 -14.33
N PRO A 261 13.34 -15.61 -14.03
CA PRO A 261 13.87 -16.94 -13.81
C PRO A 261 13.40 -17.46 -12.44
N ASP A 262 12.36 -18.30 -12.42
CA ASP A 262 11.80 -18.96 -11.23
C ASP A 262 11.76 -18.09 -9.95
N SER A 263 10.79 -17.17 -9.89
CA SER A 263 10.42 -16.53 -8.62
C SER A 263 9.70 -17.59 -7.80
N ASP A 264 10.43 -18.26 -6.91
CA ASP A 264 9.84 -19.17 -5.92
C ASP A 264 8.77 -18.41 -5.12
N GLN A 265 7.68 -19.10 -4.78
CA GLN A 265 6.58 -18.55 -3.97
C GLN A 265 7.07 -17.91 -2.66
N ASP A 266 8.25 -18.30 -2.17
CA ASP A 266 8.90 -17.76 -0.97
C ASP A 266 9.38 -16.30 -1.16
N SER A 267 9.88 -15.93 -2.34
CA SER A 267 10.33 -14.54 -2.64
C SER A 267 9.18 -13.52 -2.58
N ALA A 268 7.96 -13.93 -2.95
CA ALA A 268 6.76 -13.11 -2.83
C ALA A 268 6.27 -12.95 -1.38
N GLN A 269 6.64 -13.88 -0.49
CA GLN A 269 6.33 -13.83 0.93
C GLN A 269 7.33 -12.95 1.70
N GLU A 270 8.59 -12.91 1.27
CA GLU A 270 9.66 -12.03 1.80
C GLU A 270 9.43 -10.55 1.45
N ASN A 271 8.88 -10.24 0.27
CA ASN A 271 8.54 -8.86 -0.15
C ASN A 271 7.33 -8.24 0.58
N ARG A 272 6.72 -8.92 1.57
CA ARG A 272 5.59 -8.39 2.36
C ARG A 272 5.97 -7.22 3.28
N GLY A 273 7.26 -6.92 3.42
CA GLY A 273 7.78 -5.76 4.16
C GLY A 273 7.68 -4.43 3.40
N GLN A 274 7.71 -4.48 2.06
CA GLN A 274 7.87 -3.30 1.21
C GLN A 274 6.57 -2.48 1.13
N ILE A 275 6.72 -1.16 1.05
CA ILE A 275 5.64 -0.21 0.87
C ILE A 275 5.60 0.25 -0.59
N TYR A 276 4.42 0.22 -1.19
CA TYR A 276 4.25 0.64 -2.59
C TYR A 276 3.69 2.05 -2.67
N LEU A 277 4.25 2.85 -3.59
CA LEU A 277 3.72 4.15 -3.98
C LEU A 277 2.81 3.94 -5.19
N TYR A 278 1.55 4.34 -5.09
CA TYR A 278 0.60 4.16 -6.18
C TYR A 278 0.23 5.48 -6.85
N CYS A 279 -0.15 5.39 -8.11
CA CYS A 279 -0.72 6.50 -8.85
C CYS A 279 -1.99 6.02 -9.56
N PHE A 280 -3.02 6.85 -9.58
CA PHE A 280 -4.22 6.58 -10.37
C PHE A 280 -4.00 7.05 -11.82
N ARG A 281 -4.44 6.28 -12.81
CA ARG A 281 -4.42 6.65 -14.23
C ARG A 281 -5.82 6.53 -14.82
N GLY A 282 -6.60 7.61 -14.77
CA GLY A 282 -7.92 7.68 -15.38
C GLY A 282 -8.53 9.07 -15.26
N GLU A 283 -9.46 9.39 -16.18
CA GLU A 283 -10.38 10.52 -16.03
C GLU A 283 -11.48 10.10 -15.06
N MET A 284 -11.81 10.96 -14.09
CA MET A 284 -12.68 10.63 -12.95
C MET A 284 -14.19 10.69 -13.24
N ASP A 285 -14.59 11.03 -14.46
CA ASP A 285 -16.00 11.18 -14.80
C ASP A 285 -16.70 9.82 -14.80
N GLU A 286 -17.40 9.53 -13.70
CA GLU A 286 -18.29 8.38 -13.46
C GLU A 286 -17.63 7.00 -13.52
N VAL A 287 -16.49 6.84 -12.85
CA VAL A 287 -15.75 5.56 -12.80
C VAL A 287 -16.27 4.63 -11.70
N SER A 288 -16.58 3.39 -12.03
CA SER A 288 -16.97 2.34 -11.05
C SER A 288 -15.78 1.85 -10.20
N ASP A 289 -16.04 1.30 -9.00
CA ASP A 289 -14.98 0.77 -8.10
C ASP A 289 -14.03 -0.25 -8.78
N GLU A 290 -14.54 -0.98 -9.78
CA GLU A 290 -13.78 -1.97 -10.56
C GLU A 290 -12.82 -1.31 -11.55
N GLU A 291 -13.26 -0.24 -12.22
CA GLU A 291 -12.43 0.58 -13.10
C GLU A 291 -11.39 1.37 -12.31
N ILE A 292 -11.70 1.80 -11.08
CA ILE A 292 -10.73 2.45 -10.18
C ILE A 292 -9.57 1.51 -9.87
N THR A 293 -9.88 0.26 -9.53
CA THR A 293 -8.86 -0.75 -9.22
C THR A 293 -7.95 -1.02 -10.43
N ASN A 294 -8.50 -1.02 -11.65
CA ASN A 294 -7.74 -1.27 -12.87
C ASN A 294 -6.86 -0.07 -13.28
N ALA A 295 -7.20 1.14 -12.83
CA ALA A 295 -6.47 2.37 -13.12
C ALA A 295 -5.32 2.65 -12.12
N ILE A 296 -5.25 1.93 -10.99
CA ILE A 296 -4.15 2.08 -10.02
C ILE A 296 -2.91 1.35 -10.51
N VAL A 297 -1.80 2.07 -10.61
CA VAL A 297 -0.48 1.53 -10.97
C VAL A 297 0.52 1.72 -9.85
N VAL A 298 1.47 0.79 -9.72
CA VAL A 298 2.65 0.96 -8.86
C VAL A 298 3.60 1.92 -9.58
N ALA A 299 3.95 3.02 -8.93
CA ALA A 299 4.84 4.04 -9.48
C ALA A 299 6.23 4.03 -8.80
N GLY A 300 6.33 3.50 -7.59
CA GLY A 300 7.60 3.36 -6.88
C GLY A 300 7.49 2.42 -5.68
N VAL A 301 8.64 2.15 -5.06
CA VAL A 301 8.78 1.28 -3.88
C VAL A 301 9.46 2.02 -2.73
N CYS A 302 9.10 1.71 -1.50
CA CYS A 302 9.67 2.25 -0.28
C CYS A 302 9.95 1.10 0.69
N ASP A 303 11.22 0.88 1.03
CA ASP A 303 11.63 -0.13 1.99
C ASP A 303 12.05 0.52 3.30
N ILE A 304 11.50 0.01 4.40
CA ILE A 304 11.87 0.47 5.74
C ILE A 304 12.94 -0.45 6.31
N GLN A 305 14.04 0.15 6.73
CA GLN A 305 15.06 -0.51 7.55
C GLN A 305 15.00 0.05 8.97
N LEU A 306 15.36 -0.75 9.96
CA LEU A 306 15.42 -0.29 11.35
C LEU A 306 16.78 0.38 11.62
N PRO A 307 16.87 1.42 12.46
CA PRO A 307 18.12 2.13 12.73
C PRO A 307 19.26 1.23 13.20
N HIS A 308 18.95 0.19 13.98
CA HIS A 308 19.93 -0.80 14.45
C HIS A 308 20.40 -1.79 13.38
N LYS A 309 19.69 -1.86 12.23
CA LYS A 309 20.08 -2.65 11.06
C LYS A 309 20.92 -1.81 10.10
N LEU A 310 20.49 -0.58 9.83
CA LEU A 310 21.13 0.35 8.89
C LEU A 310 21.30 1.72 9.56
N SER A 311 22.40 1.94 10.27
CA SER A 311 22.61 3.18 11.01
C SER A 311 23.00 4.36 10.11
N ALA A 312 22.85 5.59 10.59
CA ALA A 312 23.27 6.78 9.87
C ALA A 312 24.77 6.81 9.58
N PRO A 313 25.68 6.45 10.51
CA PRO A 313 27.10 6.36 10.19
C PRO A 313 27.40 5.32 9.11
N MET A 314 26.65 4.21 9.07
CA MET A 314 26.78 3.21 8.00
C MET A 314 26.32 3.78 6.66
N LEU A 315 25.17 4.46 6.60
CA LEU A 315 24.68 5.12 5.38
C LEU A 315 25.67 6.18 4.88
N ARG A 316 26.10 7.09 5.75
CA ARG A 316 27.07 8.15 5.41
C ARG A 316 28.39 7.57 4.92
N ALA A 317 28.91 6.52 5.56
CA ALA A 317 30.15 5.89 5.15
C ALA A 317 30.01 5.08 3.84
N GLY A 318 28.91 4.35 3.68
CA GLY A 318 28.64 3.48 2.53
C GLY A 318 28.26 4.26 1.26
N LEU A 319 27.65 5.44 1.41
CA LEU A 319 27.22 6.34 0.34
C LEU A 319 28.14 7.56 0.18
N ARG A 320 29.34 7.54 0.76
CA ARG A 320 30.26 8.68 0.68
C ARG A 320 30.80 8.93 -0.72
N ARG A 321 30.90 7.88 -1.53
CA ARG A 321 31.48 7.91 -2.88
C ARG A 321 30.66 7.07 -3.86
N PRO A 322 30.84 7.27 -5.17
CA PRO A 322 30.38 6.31 -6.16
C PRO A 322 31.06 4.95 -5.97
N LEU A 323 30.30 3.87 -6.10
CA LEU A 323 30.80 2.50 -6.06
C LEU A 323 30.65 1.85 -7.45
N GLU A 324 31.67 1.10 -7.84
CA GLU A 324 31.60 0.19 -8.98
C GLU A 324 31.76 -1.24 -8.48
N MET A 325 30.88 -2.10 -8.95
CA MET A 325 30.76 -3.49 -8.50
C MET A 325 31.08 -4.41 -9.67
N ARG A 326 31.78 -5.48 -9.35
CA ARG A 326 32.07 -6.57 -10.28
C ARG A 326 31.89 -7.91 -9.60
N GLN A 327 31.56 -8.93 -10.38
CA GLN A 327 31.62 -10.31 -9.90
C GLN A 327 33.05 -10.84 -10.06
N ASP A 328 33.53 -11.53 -9.03
CA ASP A 328 34.77 -12.31 -9.13
C ASP A 328 34.52 -13.68 -9.77
N VAL A 329 35.57 -14.51 -9.81
CA VAL A 329 35.52 -15.86 -10.39
C VAL A 329 34.62 -16.84 -9.61
N HIS A 330 34.27 -16.52 -8.37
CA HIS A 330 33.39 -17.32 -7.52
C HIS A 330 31.94 -16.79 -7.51
N GLY A 331 31.67 -15.68 -8.22
CA GLY A 331 30.37 -15.03 -8.24
C GLY A 331 30.13 -14.08 -7.06
N GLU A 332 31.15 -13.80 -6.25
CA GLU A 332 31.07 -12.83 -5.16
C GLU A 332 31.17 -11.40 -5.68
N ILE A 333 30.42 -10.49 -5.06
CA ILE A 333 30.50 -9.07 -5.38
C ILE A 333 31.73 -8.46 -4.72
N VAL A 334 32.61 -7.93 -5.57
CA VAL A 334 33.76 -7.13 -5.18
C VAL A 334 33.46 -5.68 -5.52
N ILE A 335 33.51 -4.83 -4.50
CA ILE A 335 33.46 -3.38 -4.65
C ILE A 335 34.87 -2.92 -5.02
N GLU A 336 34.99 -2.17 -6.11
CA GLU A 336 36.28 -1.64 -6.53
C GLU A 336 36.82 -0.66 -5.48
N GLN A 337 38.02 -0.98 -4.99
CA GLN A 337 38.68 -0.18 -3.99
C GLN A 337 39.25 1.09 -4.62
N ASP A 338 39.15 2.18 -3.87
CA ASP A 338 39.98 3.35 -4.14
C ASP A 338 41.44 2.99 -3.84
N GLN A 339 42.32 3.22 -4.81
CA GLN A 339 43.75 2.90 -4.68
C GLN A 339 44.47 3.81 -3.68
N SER A 340 43.80 4.86 -3.16
CA SER A 340 44.34 5.73 -2.12
C SER A 340 43.49 5.67 -0.85
N PRO A 341 44.01 5.17 0.29
CA PRO A 341 43.38 5.44 1.56
C PRO A 341 43.28 6.96 1.77
N ALA A 342 42.17 7.41 2.35
CA ALA A 342 42.02 8.82 2.68
C ALA A 342 43.22 9.26 3.55
N PRO A 343 43.85 10.43 3.28
CA PRO A 343 45.02 10.86 4.02
C PRO A 343 44.74 10.89 5.52
N GLY A 344 45.46 10.09 6.30
CA GLY A 344 45.29 10.02 7.77
C GLY A 344 44.24 9.03 8.28
N ALA A 345 43.55 8.28 7.41
CA ALA A 345 42.60 7.26 7.84
C ALA A 345 43.32 6.07 8.52
N THR A 346 42.81 5.68 9.68
CA THR A 346 43.27 4.50 10.42
C THR A 346 42.79 3.20 9.74
N GLU A 347 43.47 2.10 10.03
CA GLU A 347 43.06 0.76 9.56
C GLU A 347 41.63 0.41 10.00
N ALA A 348 41.24 0.76 11.23
CA ALA A 348 39.90 0.53 11.74
C ALA A 348 38.84 1.33 10.95
N GLU A 349 39.18 2.55 10.53
CA GLU A 349 38.33 3.40 9.72
C GLU A 349 38.16 2.84 8.30
N ALA A 350 39.25 2.37 7.68
CA ALA A 350 39.21 1.73 6.37
C ALA A 350 38.32 0.47 6.38
N GLN A 351 38.46 -0.36 7.40
CA GLN A 351 37.63 -1.56 7.58
C GLN A 351 36.17 -1.20 7.83
N PHE A 352 35.87 -0.15 8.60
CA PHE A 352 34.49 0.29 8.84
C PHE A 352 33.85 0.75 7.54
N ARG A 353 34.57 1.55 6.74
CA ARG A 353 34.10 1.98 5.42
C ARG A 353 33.78 0.81 4.51
N GLN A 354 34.69 -0.16 4.37
CA GLN A 354 34.46 -1.33 3.52
C GLN A 354 33.22 -2.13 3.95
N ARG A 355 33.02 -2.29 5.27
CA ARG A 355 31.84 -2.93 5.84
C ARG A 355 30.57 -2.13 5.55
N ALA A 356 30.61 -0.81 5.76
CA ALA A 356 29.49 0.09 5.51
C ALA A 356 29.09 0.10 4.02
N GLU A 357 30.06 0.10 3.10
CA GLU A 357 29.81 -0.01 1.65
C GLU A 357 29.08 -1.33 1.32
N ARG A 358 29.56 -2.49 1.83
CA ARG A 358 28.92 -3.79 1.59
C ARG A 358 27.52 -3.87 2.20
N LEU A 359 27.35 -3.46 3.45
CA LEU A 359 26.06 -3.54 4.14
C LEU A 359 25.02 -2.58 3.56
N THR A 360 25.43 -1.36 3.20
CA THR A 360 24.53 -0.41 2.55
C THR A 360 24.09 -0.95 1.19
N LEU A 361 25.03 -1.48 0.40
CA LEU A 361 24.70 -2.10 -0.88
C LEU A 361 23.74 -3.28 -0.72
N ALA A 362 23.97 -4.14 0.29
CA ALA A 362 23.07 -5.25 0.60
C ALA A 362 21.66 -4.78 0.99
N ALA A 363 21.55 -3.65 1.72
CA ALA A 363 20.27 -3.07 2.09
C ALA A 363 19.50 -2.46 0.91
N LEU A 364 20.20 -1.90 -0.09
CA LEU A 364 19.58 -1.30 -1.29
C LEU A 364 19.25 -2.34 -2.38
N ALA A 365 19.94 -3.48 -2.40
CA ALA A 365 19.83 -4.50 -3.43
C ALA A 365 18.39 -5.06 -3.61
N PRO A 366 17.61 -5.35 -2.54
CA PRO A 366 16.22 -5.79 -2.68
C PRO A 366 15.34 -4.76 -3.40
N SER A 367 15.45 -3.47 -3.06
CA SER A 367 14.67 -2.41 -3.72
C SER A 367 15.08 -2.27 -5.18
N TYR A 368 16.37 -2.34 -5.50
CA TYR A 368 16.87 -2.32 -6.89
C TYR A 368 16.34 -3.49 -7.72
N GLN A 369 16.40 -4.71 -7.18
CA GLN A 369 15.82 -5.90 -7.81
C GLN A 369 14.33 -5.69 -8.10
N PHE A 370 13.60 -5.17 -7.10
CA PHE A 370 12.17 -4.91 -7.24
C PHE A 370 11.89 -3.85 -8.32
N MET A 371 12.67 -2.77 -8.36
CA MET A 371 12.55 -1.71 -9.34
C MET A 371 12.72 -2.25 -10.77
N LEU A 372 13.77 -3.05 -11.02
CA LEU A 372 13.97 -3.67 -12.34
C LEU A 372 12.86 -4.66 -12.71
N ALA A 373 12.46 -5.50 -11.76
CA ALA A 373 11.43 -6.53 -12.00
C ALA A 373 10.08 -5.91 -12.38
N ASN A 374 9.76 -4.73 -11.84
CA ASN A 374 8.48 -4.07 -12.04
C ASN A 374 8.52 -2.94 -13.07
N GLY A 375 9.68 -2.58 -13.63
CA GLY A 375 9.77 -1.47 -14.57
C GLY A 375 9.69 -0.10 -13.88
N LEU A 376 10.15 0.01 -12.63
CA LEU A 376 10.05 1.24 -11.83
C LEU A 376 11.36 2.01 -11.93
N ALA A 377 11.25 3.30 -12.24
CA ALA A 377 12.39 4.21 -12.25
C ALA A 377 12.75 4.73 -10.85
N TYR A 378 11.81 4.75 -9.89
CA TYR A 378 12.01 5.38 -8.59
C TYR A 378 11.76 4.43 -7.43
N GLY A 379 12.54 4.61 -6.36
CA GLY A 379 12.38 3.89 -5.11
C GLY A 379 12.96 4.66 -3.92
N MET A 380 12.79 4.16 -2.71
CA MET A 380 13.36 4.74 -1.50
C MET A 380 13.69 3.64 -0.49
N VAL A 381 14.81 3.77 0.21
CA VAL A 381 15.10 3.01 1.43
C VAL A 381 15.20 3.99 2.58
N THR A 382 14.50 3.73 3.69
CA THR A 382 14.37 4.69 4.79
C THR A 382 14.52 4.03 6.15
N THR A 383 15.15 4.75 7.09
CA THR A 383 15.10 4.42 8.53
C THR A 383 14.11 5.31 9.29
N VAL A 384 13.21 5.98 8.57
CA VAL A 384 12.33 7.08 9.02
C VAL A 384 13.11 8.36 9.38
N ASP A 385 14.24 8.23 10.03
CA ASP A 385 15.13 9.35 10.36
C ASP A 385 16.04 9.75 9.18
N HIS A 386 16.37 8.81 8.28
CA HIS A 386 17.18 9.04 7.07
C HIS A 386 16.49 8.49 5.83
N PHE A 387 16.55 9.24 4.72
CA PHE A 387 15.96 8.87 3.43
C PHE A 387 17.04 8.63 2.39
N CYS A 388 17.09 7.43 1.82
CA CYS A 388 17.89 7.13 0.64
C CYS A 388 16.96 7.05 -0.57
N PHE A 389 16.83 8.15 -1.31
CA PHE A 389 16.04 8.19 -2.54
C PHE A 389 16.81 7.52 -3.67
N LEU A 390 16.14 6.65 -4.42
CA LEU A 390 16.73 5.82 -5.46
C LEU A 390 16.13 6.15 -6.82
N PHE A 391 17.00 6.10 -7.84
CA PHE A 391 16.60 6.28 -9.24
C PHE A 391 17.36 5.33 -10.16
N VAL A 392 16.63 4.73 -11.11
CA VAL A 392 17.17 3.92 -12.20
C VAL A 392 16.87 4.64 -13.50
N ASP A 393 17.92 5.07 -14.19
CA ASP A 393 17.80 5.50 -15.58
C ASP A 393 17.71 4.25 -16.46
N TRP A 394 16.56 4.03 -17.09
CA TRP A 394 16.32 2.88 -17.96
C TRP A 394 17.17 2.85 -19.23
N LYS A 395 17.91 3.94 -19.53
CA LYS A 395 18.97 3.92 -20.55
C LYS A 395 20.25 3.23 -20.07
N GLU A 396 20.50 3.21 -18.77
CA GLU A 396 21.64 2.52 -18.14
C GLU A 396 21.16 1.81 -16.85
N PRO A 397 20.31 0.76 -16.96
CA PRO A 397 19.65 0.16 -15.80
C PRO A 397 20.62 -0.53 -14.83
N GLY A 398 21.86 -0.77 -15.25
CA GLY A 398 22.94 -1.27 -14.38
C GLY A 398 23.49 -0.23 -13.39
N THR A 399 23.07 1.03 -13.50
CA THR A 399 23.43 2.11 -12.57
C THR A 399 22.25 2.44 -11.66
N LEU A 400 22.44 2.29 -10.35
CA LEU A 400 21.52 2.80 -9.35
C LEU A 400 22.01 4.17 -8.88
N TYR A 401 21.20 5.20 -9.09
CA TYR A 401 21.43 6.52 -8.54
C TYR A 401 20.83 6.63 -7.14
N TYR A 402 21.51 7.35 -6.24
CA TYR A 402 21.05 7.56 -4.87
C TYR A 402 21.16 9.03 -4.44
N HIS A 403 20.28 9.45 -3.53
CA HIS A 403 20.46 10.65 -2.74
C HIS A 403 20.15 10.35 -1.27
N LEU A 404 21.15 10.56 -0.40
CA LEU A 404 20.98 10.45 1.05
C LEU A 404 20.54 11.81 1.60
N ALA A 405 19.38 11.82 2.24
CA ALA A 405 18.79 12.98 2.86
C ALA A 405 18.61 12.75 4.37
N GLU A 406 18.82 13.81 5.13
CA GLU A 406 18.76 13.83 6.60
C GLU A 406 17.79 14.92 7.04
N PRO A 407 16.46 14.69 6.96
CA PRO A 407 15.49 15.77 7.07
C PRO A 407 15.52 16.51 8.40
N ARG A 408 15.98 15.87 9.47
CA ARG A 408 16.13 16.50 10.78
C ARG A 408 17.19 17.61 10.75
N THR A 409 18.39 17.28 10.30
CA THR A 409 19.52 18.20 10.29
C THR A 409 19.37 19.21 9.15
N GLU A 410 18.91 18.78 7.97
CA GLU A 410 18.67 19.66 6.83
C GLU A 410 17.59 20.72 7.12
N ALA A 411 16.49 20.37 7.79
CA ALA A 411 15.47 21.35 8.16
C ALA A 411 15.94 22.33 9.23
N MET A 412 16.80 21.91 10.16
CA MET A 412 17.43 22.82 11.12
C MET A 412 18.38 23.81 10.44
N MET A 413 19.09 23.38 9.40
CA MET A 413 20.06 24.22 8.67
C MET A 413 19.40 25.16 7.67
N HIS A 414 18.43 24.66 6.91
CA HIS A 414 17.86 25.35 5.74
C HIS A 414 16.42 25.78 5.93
N GLY A 415 15.70 25.22 6.92
CA GLY A 415 14.31 25.54 7.22
C GLY A 415 13.32 24.45 6.77
N ALA A 416 12.02 24.71 6.99
CA ALA A 416 10.96 23.71 6.84
C ALA A 416 10.78 23.15 5.41
N HIS A 417 11.30 23.82 4.39
CA HIS A 417 11.31 23.32 3.01
C HIS A 417 12.25 22.11 2.81
N CYS A 418 13.15 21.86 3.77
CA CYS A 418 13.96 20.64 3.86
C CYS A 418 13.39 19.62 4.86
N SER A 419 12.18 19.83 5.40
CA SER A 419 11.54 18.87 6.30
C SER A 419 11.22 17.54 5.60
N ALA A 420 11.01 16.49 6.40
CA ALA A 420 10.70 15.16 5.86
C ALA A 420 9.50 15.16 4.92
N VAL A 421 8.42 15.87 5.29
CA VAL A 421 7.22 15.98 4.46
C VAL A 421 7.51 16.76 3.17
N ALA A 422 8.29 17.83 3.21
CA ALA A 422 8.64 18.61 2.02
C ALA A 422 9.47 17.79 1.01
N GLN A 423 10.44 17.04 1.52
CA GLN A 423 11.29 16.17 0.69
C GLN A 423 10.51 15.00 0.09
N LEU A 424 9.68 14.34 0.91
CA LEU A 424 8.79 13.26 0.45
C LEU A 424 7.76 13.78 -0.55
N LEU A 425 7.15 14.95 -0.32
CA LEU A 425 6.19 15.58 -1.22
C LEU A 425 6.78 15.78 -2.62
N SER A 426 7.98 16.34 -2.68
CA SER A 426 8.69 16.60 -3.93
C SER A 426 9.12 15.29 -4.62
N PHE A 427 9.59 14.30 -3.85
CA PHE A 427 9.93 12.99 -4.39
C PHE A 427 8.69 12.25 -4.94
N CYS A 428 7.57 12.33 -4.24
CA CYS A 428 6.28 11.77 -4.63
C CYS A 428 5.76 12.38 -5.95
N LEU A 429 5.92 13.69 -6.12
CA LEU A 429 5.62 14.38 -7.39
C LEU A 429 6.55 13.94 -8.52
N GLN A 430 7.83 13.74 -8.21
CA GLN A 430 8.80 13.25 -9.16
C GLN A 430 8.45 11.84 -9.65
N VAL A 431 8.13 10.94 -8.71
CA VAL A 431 7.66 9.57 -8.97
C VAL A 431 6.42 9.61 -9.86
N TYR A 432 5.44 10.46 -9.53
CA TYR A 432 4.22 10.61 -10.32
C TYR A 432 4.52 11.03 -11.76
N ARG A 433 5.28 12.11 -11.97
CA ARG A 433 5.65 12.61 -13.30
C ARG A 433 6.46 11.60 -14.11
N GLY A 434 7.31 10.83 -13.45
CA GLY A 434 8.10 9.79 -14.09
C GLY A 434 7.34 8.50 -14.33
N SER A 435 6.20 8.28 -13.67
CA SER A 435 5.42 7.05 -13.82
C SER A 435 4.82 6.89 -15.21
N GLU A 436 4.63 7.98 -15.97
CA GLU A 436 4.11 7.93 -17.34
C GLU A 436 4.90 6.98 -18.26
N GLN A 437 6.18 6.77 -17.97
CA GLN A 437 7.03 5.84 -18.71
C GLN A 437 6.77 4.40 -18.25
N THR A 438 6.09 3.62 -19.09
CA THR A 438 5.92 2.18 -18.89
C THR A 438 7.00 1.41 -19.64
N HIS A 439 7.74 0.55 -18.93
CA HIS A 439 8.73 -0.34 -19.53
C HIS A 439 8.11 -1.70 -19.88
N ASP A 440 8.36 -2.15 -21.11
CA ASP A 440 7.80 -3.40 -21.59
C ASP A 440 8.51 -4.62 -20.97
N ARG A 441 8.03 -5.82 -21.31
CA ARG A 441 8.55 -7.04 -20.71
C ARG A 441 10.00 -7.30 -21.15
N GLU A 442 10.29 -7.06 -22.42
CA GLU A 442 11.59 -7.30 -23.04
C GLU A 442 12.67 -6.40 -22.44
N GLU A 443 12.40 -5.11 -22.29
CA GLU A 443 13.27 -4.13 -21.63
C GLU A 443 13.62 -4.56 -20.20
N ARG A 444 12.62 -5.03 -19.44
CA ARG A 444 12.84 -5.52 -18.06
C ARG A 444 13.70 -6.77 -18.02
N ILE A 445 13.48 -7.72 -18.93
CA ILE A 445 14.30 -8.95 -19.01
C ILE A 445 15.75 -8.60 -19.33
N GLU A 446 15.98 -7.66 -20.26
CA GLU A 446 17.32 -7.18 -20.59
C GLU A 446 17.99 -6.49 -19.40
N ALA A 447 17.27 -5.59 -18.73
CA ALA A 447 17.77 -4.88 -17.55
C ALA A 447 18.16 -5.86 -16.42
N VAL A 448 17.30 -6.84 -16.13
CA VAL A 448 17.57 -7.90 -15.15
C VAL A 448 18.77 -8.76 -15.58
N GLY A 449 18.86 -9.12 -16.86
CA GLY A 449 19.99 -9.86 -17.41
C GLY A 449 21.32 -9.09 -17.35
N GLY A 450 21.26 -7.75 -17.35
CA GLY A 450 22.41 -6.86 -17.23
C GLY A 450 22.92 -6.67 -15.80
N ALA A 451 22.08 -6.90 -14.78
CA ALA A 451 22.45 -6.77 -13.38
C ALA A 451 23.44 -7.85 -12.92
N LEU A 452 24.17 -7.60 -11.84
CA LEU A 452 25.07 -8.58 -11.25
C LEU A 452 24.27 -9.54 -10.38
N LYS A 453 24.53 -10.84 -10.48
CA LYS A 453 23.95 -11.81 -9.55
C LYS A 453 24.66 -11.67 -8.20
N TRP A 454 23.91 -11.39 -7.16
CA TRP A 454 24.44 -11.32 -5.82
C TRP A 454 23.43 -11.92 -4.87
N ASP A 455 23.73 -13.13 -4.44
CA ASP A 455 22.87 -13.89 -3.56
C ASP A 455 23.17 -13.50 -2.12
N VAL A 456 22.54 -12.42 -1.65
CA VAL A 456 22.81 -11.82 -0.35
C VAL A 456 21.54 -11.65 0.46
N ASP A 457 21.62 -12.01 1.73
CA ASP A 457 20.66 -11.61 2.75
C ASP A 457 21.34 -10.59 3.68
N PHE A 458 20.81 -9.38 3.67
CA PHE A 458 21.29 -8.26 4.50
C PHE A 458 21.29 -8.62 5.99
N GLU A 459 20.27 -9.34 6.48
CA GLU A 459 20.23 -9.71 7.90
C GLU A 459 21.27 -10.77 8.24
N THR A 460 21.49 -11.74 7.36
CA THR A 460 22.55 -12.73 7.53
C THR A 460 23.94 -12.07 7.55
N GLU A 461 24.23 -11.16 6.62
CA GLU A 461 25.49 -10.38 6.60
C GLU A 461 25.66 -9.55 7.88
N LEU A 462 24.60 -8.88 8.31
CA LEU A 462 24.61 -8.07 9.52
C LEU A 462 24.82 -8.94 10.78
N ASN A 463 24.15 -10.09 10.87
CA ASN A 463 24.23 -11.01 12.02
C ASN A 463 25.57 -11.74 12.11
N ALA A 464 26.27 -11.92 10.99
CA ALA A 464 27.64 -12.42 10.99
C ALA A 464 28.64 -11.43 11.63
N LEU A 465 28.29 -10.14 11.72
CA LEU A 465 29.13 -9.09 12.28
C LEU A 465 28.86 -8.84 13.77
N PRO A 466 29.91 -8.89 14.63
CA PRO A 466 29.82 -8.44 16.01
C PRO A 466 29.29 -7.01 16.12
N MET A 467 28.40 -6.76 17.08
CA MET A 467 27.74 -5.46 17.26
C MET A 467 28.71 -4.27 17.36
N ILE A 468 29.87 -4.46 18.03
CA ILE A 468 30.89 -3.41 18.16
C ILE A 468 31.50 -2.98 16.81
N LEU A 469 31.50 -3.86 15.81
CA LEU A 469 31.99 -3.59 14.47
C LEU A 469 30.90 -3.01 13.55
N ARG A 470 29.68 -2.79 14.04
CA ARG A 470 28.65 -2.07 13.29
C ARG A 470 28.79 -0.55 13.43
N TRP A 471 29.69 -0.11 14.31
CA TRP A 471 29.90 1.29 14.66
C TRP A 471 31.22 1.83 14.13
N PRO A 472 31.28 3.14 13.83
CA PRO A 472 32.54 3.78 13.53
C PRO A 472 33.49 3.72 14.74
N PRO A 473 34.80 3.59 14.53
CA PRO A 473 35.77 3.73 15.61
C PRO A 473 35.61 5.07 16.36
N LEU A 474 35.85 5.04 17.69
CA LEU A 474 35.76 6.22 18.54
C LEU A 474 36.64 7.35 17.99
N GLY A 475 36.04 8.55 17.87
CA GLY A 475 36.74 9.75 17.43
C GLY A 475 36.84 9.94 15.91
N ALA A 476 36.20 9.09 15.10
CA ALA A 476 36.09 9.33 13.66
C ALA A 476 35.11 10.50 13.37
N PRO A 477 35.59 11.67 12.92
CA PRO A 477 34.76 12.86 12.81
C PRO A 477 33.80 12.82 11.61
N ASP A 478 34.24 12.19 10.51
CA ASP A 478 33.58 12.32 9.21
C ASP A 478 32.23 11.59 9.06
N TRP A 479 31.89 10.68 9.98
CA TRP A 479 30.66 9.87 9.89
C TRP A 479 29.61 10.22 10.95
N ASN A 480 30.00 11.05 11.91
CA ASN A 480 29.15 11.44 13.04
C ASN A 480 28.45 12.79 12.82
N SER A 481 28.85 13.56 11.79
CA SER A 481 28.28 14.88 11.50
C SER A 481 27.69 14.94 10.09
N SER A 482 26.54 15.61 9.95
CA SER A 482 25.76 15.75 8.72
C SER A 482 26.16 16.98 7.89
N ASP A 483 27.40 17.47 8.01
CA ASP A 483 27.83 18.79 7.48
C ASP A 483 27.81 18.89 5.94
N GLY A 484 27.51 17.78 5.24
CA GLY A 484 27.58 17.68 3.77
C GLY A 484 26.73 18.66 2.97
N TYR A 485 25.75 19.33 3.60
CA TYR A 485 24.85 20.27 2.92
C TYR A 485 24.86 21.69 3.49
N ALA A 486 25.78 22.05 4.39
CA ALA A 486 25.83 23.41 4.95
C ALA A 486 26.00 24.50 3.88
N ASP A 487 26.82 24.24 2.86
CA ASP A 487 27.15 25.21 1.80
C ASP A 487 26.30 25.05 0.52
N VAL A 488 25.26 24.22 0.55
CA VAL A 488 24.42 23.94 -0.62
C VAL A 488 23.13 24.76 -0.56
N ASP A 489 22.83 25.50 -1.63
CA ASP A 489 21.56 26.23 -1.74
C ASP A 489 20.38 25.27 -1.93
N ARG A 490 19.51 25.20 -0.91
CA ARG A 490 18.31 24.36 -0.87
C ARG A 490 17.01 25.13 -1.12
N THR A 491 17.10 26.43 -1.38
CA THR A 491 15.93 27.31 -1.50
C THR A 491 15.02 26.88 -2.66
N PRO A 492 13.71 26.69 -2.43
CA PRO A 492 12.77 26.35 -3.50
C PRO A 492 12.80 27.39 -4.63
N VAL A 493 12.76 26.93 -5.87
CA VAL A 493 12.73 27.81 -7.04
C VAL A 493 11.28 28.12 -7.37
N ILE A 494 10.83 29.33 -7.04
CA ILE A 494 9.49 29.80 -7.38
C ILE A 494 9.48 30.13 -8.88
N PRO A 495 8.64 29.48 -9.71
CA PRO A 495 8.51 29.87 -11.11
C PRO A 495 7.97 31.30 -11.17
N ASP A 496 8.63 32.16 -11.96
CA ASP A 496 8.16 33.53 -12.18
C ASP A 496 6.74 33.48 -12.75
N GLY A 497 5.79 34.09 -12.03
CA GLY A 497 4.45 34.30 -12.57
C GLY A 497 4.59 35.13 -13.84
N GLU A 498 3.91 34.74 -14.91
CA GLU A 498 3.76 35.57 -16.10
C GLU A 498 3.35 36.97 -15.62
N GLY A 499 4.28 37.92 -15.73
CA GLY A 499 3.99 39.31 -15.51
C GLY A 499 2.90 39.68 -16.51
N GLU A 500 1.81 40.25 -16.01
CA GLU A 500 0.96 41.10 -16.83
C GLU A 500 1.89 42.13 -17.47
N GLU A 501 2.24 41.93 -18.75
CA GLU A 501 2.86 42.96 -19.56
C GLU A 501 1.86 44.12 -19.57
N GLU A 502 2.16 45.15 -18.79
CA GLU A 502 1.53 46.47 -18.95
C GLU A 502 1.74 46.86 -20.42
N GLU A 503 0.66 46.78 -21.20
CA GLU A 503 0.58 47.43 -22.51
C GLU A 503 0.78 48.94 -22.27
N GLU A 504 2.02 49.41 -22.38
CA GLU A 504 2.32 50.82 -22.62
C GLU A 504 1.80 51.17 -24.02
N GLU A 505 0.56 51.63 -24.10
CA GLU A 505 0.00 52.32 -25.26
C GLU A 505 0.96 53.45 -25.69
N SER A 506 1.49 53.34 -26.91
CA SER A 506 2.16 54.44 -27.64
C SER A 506 1.31 54.93 -28.79
#